data_AF-A0A1T4TKG5-F1
#
_entry.id   AF-A0A1T4TKG5-F1
#
_cell.length_a   1.000
_cell.length_b   1.000
_cell.length_c   1.000
_cell.angle_alpha   90.00
_cell.angle_beta   90.00
_cell.angle_gamma   90.00
#
_symmetry.space_group_name_H-M   'P 1'
#
loop_
_entity.id
_entity.type
_entity.pdbx_description
1 polymer ?
#
loop_
_entity_poly.entity_id
_entity_poly.type
_entity_poly.pdbx_seq_one_letter_code
_entity_poly.pdbx_strand_id
1 'polypeptide(L)'
;MNEHNPIALEINKIQAYWRKAVNGNDALRLVRLMILPEEARLYEGFLKLESSPHGQLEEVFVTHLTPFEDEDTFSAAIIRDWLTTYDNSTALLQEMEAKDNALVWDPAPYRQLNASLPQDKQLLQLLQSFRTALPEQPRTLVLALLPWQVSDTRGFTNWLTRLLKLGIPAGVRITVVDHVGKDYLLINDRPFPGQIISFHVPLQLAAAIQRLATAGNPNDPEIAYRKCLFEMGNAAKDKDIKRLHYWGERMLEATQRSGNKGLFATAHLSYAGMLFNFKRDPKLPQLLEKATRIAKQGLQTGDQACLSLLIQAYGYQGAYAQIRRNYGPAIEWFLQQAALAEQHQFLAQAVTSWYQAVELSRRKDSSRYHTLLEQAYKCGIPMTDDEISSSVYSFLAADYYDYAYTNKQSTLVSEIDERMRRIFGKNWKEEVDKLKKSKVKSLMQPQLSEEEEENTGETADAPAQKR
;
A
#
# COMPACT_ATOMS: atom_id res chain seq x y z
N MET A 1 -26.30 -16.17 -3.79
CA MET A 1 -25.60 -14.95 -4.23
C MET A 1 -25.72 -13.91 -3.12
N ASN A 2 -24.59 -13.33 -2.70
CA ASN A 2 -24.51 -12.28 -1.67
C ASN A 2 -24.87 -10.91 -2.25
N GLU A 3 -26.15 -10.69 -2.59
CA GLU A 3 -26.66 -9.36 -3.04
C GLU A 3 -26.53 -8.26 -1.96
N HIS A 4 -26.02 -8.60 -0.77
CA HIS A 4 -25.73 -7.68 0.31
C HIS A 4 -24.24 -7.33 0.50
N ASN A 5 -23.33 -7.86 -0.32
CA ASN A 5 -21.91 -7.46 -0.24
C ASN A 5 -21.70 -6.10 -0.92
N PRO A 6 -21.32 -5.03 -0.18
CA PRO A 6 -21.10 -3.71 -0.77
C PRO A 6 -20.05 -3.68 -1.89
N ILE A 7 -19.06 -4.58 -1.85
CA ILE A 7 -18.04 -4.70 -2.91
C ILE A 7 -18.63 -5.30 -4.19
N ALA A 8 -19.53 -6.27 -4.07
CA ALA A 8 -20.22 -6.86 -5.22
C ALA A 8 -21.08 -5.80 -5.95
N LEU A 9 -21.69 -4.87 -5.21
CA LEU A 9 -22.42 -3.75 -5.82
C LEU A 9 -21.51 -2.83 -6.64
N GLU A 10 -20.28 -2.59 -6.19
CA GLU A 10 -19.31 -1.79 -6.96
C GLU A 10 -18.84 -2.55 -8.21
N ILE A 11 -18.65 -3.88 -8.15
CA ILE A 11 -18.37 -4.71 -9.34
C ILE A 11 -19.53 -4.65 -10.34
N ASN A 12 -20.79 -4.74 -9.87
CA ASN A 12 -21.97 -4.64 -10.73
C ASN A 12 -22.04 -3.29 -11.45
N LYS A 13 -21.58 -2.20 -10.82
CA LYS A 13 -21.47 -0.90 -11.50
C LYS A 13 -20.44 -0.96 -12.62
N ILE A 14 -19.26 -1.56 -12.39
CA ILE A 14 -18.24 -1.72 -13.42
C ILE A 14 -18.81 -2.49 -14.62
N GLN A 15 -19.50 -3.62 -14.38
CA GLN A 15 -20.17 -4.40 -15.42
C GLN A 15 -21.24 -3.59 -16.17
N ALA A 16 -22.07 -2.82 -15.47
CA ALA A 16 -23.09 -1.98 -16.10
C ALA A 16 -22.49 -0.88 -16.99
N TYR A 17 -21.42 -0.24 -16.52
CA TYR A 17 -20.69 0.76 -17.31
C TYR A 17 -20.00 0.13 -18.50
N TRP A 18 -19.37 -1.04 -18.33
CA TRP A 18 -18.78 -1.80 -19.42
C TRP A 18 -19.81 -2.07 -20.51
N ARG A 19 -20.95 -2.68 -20.18
CA ARG A 19 -22.03 -2.95 -21.15
C ARG A 19 -22.45 -1.69 -21.88
N LYS A 20 -22.68 -0.60 -21.16
CA LYS A 20 -23.07 0.68 -21.77
C LYS A 20 -22.00 1.23 -22.72
N ALA A 21 -20.72 1.09 -22.36
CA ALA A 21 -19.61 1.66 -23.12
C ALA A 21 -19.25 0.86 -24.38
N VAL A 22 -19.46 -0.47 -24.34
CA VAL A 22 -19.10 -1.36 -25.45
C VAL A 22 -20.26 -1.70 -26.39
N ASN A 23 -21.51 -1.54 -25.93
CA ASN A 23 -22.69 -1.93 -26.69
C ASN A 23 -22.81 -1.15 -28.01
N GLY A 24 -23.09 -1.87 -29.10
CA GLY A 24 -23.27 -1.29 -30.43
C GLY A 24 -22.00 -0.74 -31.09
N ASN A 25 -20.82 -0.96 -30.50
CA ASN A 25 -19.54 -0.52 -31.09
C ASN A 25 -18.70 -1.70 -31.61
N ASP A 26 -18.95 -2.07 -32.86
CA ASP A 26 -18.23 -3.13 -33.57
C ASP A 26 -16.81 -2.73 -33.99
N ALA A 27 -16.52 -1.43 -34.04
CA ALA A 27 -15.20 -0.89 -34.37
C ALA A 27 -14.26 -0.89 -33.15
N LEU A 28 -14.79 -1.02 -31.93
CA LEU A 28 -14.02 -0.96 -30.69
C LEU A 28 -12.93 -2.03 -30.63
N ARG A 29 -11.69 -1.63 -30.35
CA ARG A 29 -10.51 -2.52 -30.21
C ARG A 29 -9.74 -2.33 -28.91
N LEU A 30 -9.73 -1.13 -28.33
CA LEU A 30 -9.01 -0.84 -27.09
C LEU A 30 -9.93 -0.14 -26.08
N VAL A 31 -10.00 -0.70 -24.88
CA VAL A 31 -10.70 -0.12 -23.73
C VAL A 31 -9.66 0.26 -22.68
N ARG A 32 -9.59 1.56 -22.35
CA ARG A 32 -8.80 2.06 -21.22
C ARG A 32 -9.73 2.31 -20.03
N LEU A 33 -9.59 1.49 -18.98
CA LEU A 33 -10.29 1.69 -17.72
C LEU A 33 -9.49 2.69 -16.89
N MET A 34 -10.07 3.88 -16.70
CA MET A 34 -9.45 4.96 -15.92
C MET A 34 -9.78 4.78 -14.45
N ILE A 35 -8.78 4.57 -13.61
CA ILE A 35 -8.94 4.21 -12.19
C ILE A 35 -8.24 5.19 -11.26
N LEU A 36 -8.71 5.24 -10.01
CA LEU A 36 -7.96 5.81 -8.90
C LEU A 36 -7.00 4.74 -8.32
N PRO A 37 -5.86 5.14 -7.71
CA PRO A 37 -4.90 4.18 -7.14
C PRO A 37 -5.53 3.18 -6.16
N GLU A 38 -6.45 3.64 -5.32
CA GLU A 38 -7.18 2.82 -4.33
C GLU A 38 -8.14 1.80 -4.97
N GLU A 39 -8.52 1.97 -6.23
CA GLU A 39 -9.46 1.10 -6.95
C GLU A 39 -8.76 -0.09 -7.64
N ALA A 40 -7.42 -0.10 -7.72
CA ALA A 40 -6.67 -1.07 -8.51
C ALA A 40 -7.04 -2.53 -8.20
N ARG A 41 -7.12 -2.89 -6.91
CA ARG A 41 -7.51 -4.25 -6.47
C ARG A 41 -8.94 -4.62 -6.85
N LEU A 42 -9.86 -3.64 -6.90
CA LEU A 42 -11.24 -3.90 -7.30
C LEU A 42 -11.32 -4.22 -8.79
N TYR A 43 -10.61 -3.47 -9.62
CA TYR A 43 -10.54 -3.73 -11.07
C TYR A 43 -9.83 -5.04 -11.41
N GLU A 44 -8.77 -5.39 -10.68
CA GLU A 44 -8.14 -6.72 -10.76
C GLU A 44 -9.15 -7.82 -10.42
N GLY A 45 -9.91 -7.65 -9.34
CA GLY A 45 -10.97 -8.57 -8.93
C GLY A 45 -12.09 -8.69 -9.96
N PHE A 46 -12.51 -7.57 -10.57
CA PHE A 46 -13.48 -7.55 -11.66
C PHE A 46 -12.99 -8.35 -12.87
N LEU A 47 -11.78 -8.09 -13.37
CA LEU A 47 -11.26 -8.78 -14.55
C LEU A 47 -11.06 -10.28 -14.29
N LYS A 48 -10.60 -10.67 -13.09
CA LYS A 48 -10.53 -12.08 -12.68
C LYS A 48 -11.90 -12.74 -12.56
N LEU A 49 -12.92 -12.02 -12.05
CA LEU A 49 -14.29 -12.52 -11.98
C LEU A 49 -14.85 -12.79 -13.37
N GLU A 50 -14.69 -11.85 -14.31
CA GLU A 50 -15.16 -12.02 -15.69
C GLU A 50 -14.38 -13.11 -16.44
N SER A 51 -13.12 -13.37 -16.07
CA SER A 51 -12.34 -14.52 -16.55
C SER A 51 -12.73 -15.86 -15.90
N SER A 52 -13.78 -15.91 -15.08
CA SER A 52 -14.24 -17.12 -14.39
C SER A 52 -15.64 -17.55 -14.84
N PRO A 53 -16.10 -18.77 -14.50
CA PRO A 53 -17.48 -19.21 -14.75
C PRO A 53 -18.57 -18.35 -14.07
N HIS A 54 -18.18 -17.44 -13.17
CA HIS A 54 -19.09 -16.54 -12.46
C HIS A 54 -19.17 -15.13 -13.08
N GLY A 55 -18.49 -14.90 -14.21
CA GLY A 55 -18.63 -13.68 -15.00
C GLY A 55 -20.08 -13.45 -15.46
N GLN A 56 -20.45 -12.19 -15.64
CA GLN A 56 -21.81 -11.81 -16.05
C GLN A 56 -21.83 -11.04 -17.37
N LEU A 57 -20.66 -10.73 -17.93
CA LEU A 57 -20.55 -10.14 -19.26
C LEU A 57 -20.66 -11.22 -20.33
N GLU A 58 -21.17 -10.84 -21.51
CA GLU A 58 -21.35 -11.77 -22.63
C GLU A 58 -20.01 -12.06 -23.33
N GLU A 59 -19.04 -11.15 -23.19
CA GLU A 59 -17.70 -11.34 -23.73
C GLU A 59 -16.88 -12.36 -22.93
N VAL A 60 -15.96 -13.03 -23.62
CA VAL A 60 -15.01 -13.96 -22.97
C VAL A 60 -13.78 -13.17 -22.56
N PHE A 61 -13.55 -13.02 -21.26
CA PHE A 61 -12.38 -12.34 -20.72
C PHE A 61 -11.24 -13.31 -20.48
N VAL A 62 -10.05 -12.99 -20.98
CA VAL A 62 -8.80 -13.66 -20.63
C VAL A 62 -7.85 -12.64 -20.03
N THR A 63 -7.59 -12.77 -18.73
CA THR A 63 -6.78 -11.82 -17.97
C THR A 63 -5.34 -12.32 -17.84
N HIS A 64 -4.38 -11.51 -18.29
CA HIS A 64 -2.95 -11.79 -18.18
C HIS A 64 -2.27 -10.82 -17.20
N LEU A 65 -1.41 -11.40 -16.35
CA LEU A 65 -0.55 -10.65 -15.44
C LEU A 65 0.88 -10.48 -15.97
N THR A 66 1.18 -10.93 -17.18
CA THR A 66 2.53 -10.95 -17.79
C THR A 66 3.25 -9.61 -17.61
N PRO A 67 4.48 -9.58 -17.04
CA PRO A 67 5.21 -8.33 -16.85
C PRO A 67 5.59 -7.71 -18.20
N PHE A 68 5.57 -6.38 -18.26
CA PHE A 68 6.06 -5.64 -19.41
C PHE A 68 7.53 -5.26 -19.18
N GLU A 69 8.43 -5.94 -19.87
CA GLU A 69 9.87 -5.65 -19.84
C GLU A 69 10.31 -4.79 -21.03
N ASP A 70 9.86 -5.16 -22.23
CA ASP A 70 10.30 -4.57 -23.49
C ASP A 70 9.21 -4.67 -24.58
N GLU A 71 9.08 -3.66 -25.42
CA GLU A 71 8.01 -3.58 -26.43
C GLU A 71 8.12 -4.66 -27.52
N ASP A 72 9.32 -5.14 -27.84
CA ASP A 72 9.55 -6.10 -28.94
C ASP A 72 9.38 -7.56 -28.53
N THR A 73 9.46 -7.86 -27.23
CA THR A 73 9.35 -9.22 -26.68
C THR A 73 8.03 -9.50 -25.96
N PHE A 74 7.27 -8.46 -25.62
CA PHE A 74 6.05 -8.58 -24.82
C PHE A 74 4.97 -9.45 -25.48
N SER A 75 4.78 -9.35 -26.79
CA SER A 75 3.84 -10.20 -27.54
C SER A 75 4.17 -11.69 -27.41
N ALA A 76 5.45 -12.08 -27.51
CA ALA A 76 5.86 -13.46 -27.29
C ALA A 76 5.64 -13.93 -25.85
N ALA A 77 5.86 -13.05 -24.87
CA ALA A 77 5.61 -13.36 -23.47
C ALA A 77 4.11 -13.65 -23.22
N ILE A 78 3.20 -12.83 -23.79
CA ILE A 78 1.76 -13.08 -23.71
C ILE A 78 1.39 -14.41 -24.38
N ILE A 79 1.91 -14.68 -25.59
CA ILE A 79 1.62 -15.95 -26.30
C ILE A 79 2.04 -17.14 -25.45
N ARG A 80 3.25 -17.11 -24.88
CA ARG A 80 3.75 -18.18 -24.00
C ARG A 80 2.83 -18.38 -22.80
N ASP A 81 2.49 -17.31 -22.09
CA ASP A 81 1.65 -17.39 -20.89
C ASP A 81 0.23 -17.87 -21.22
N TRP A 82 -0.32 -17.47 -22.38
CA TRP A 82 -1.61 -17.94 -22.88
C TRP A 82 -1.60 -19.44 -23.11
N LEU A 83 -0.57 -19.92 -23.80
CA LEU A 83 -0.39 -21.33 -24.12
C LEU A 83 -0.19 -22.19 -22.87
N THR A 84 0.56 -21.70 -21.88
CA THR A 84 0.71 -22.34 -20.56
C THR A 84 -0.62 -22.40 -19.82
N THR A 85 -1.40 -21.32 -19.85
CA THR A 85 -2.72 -21.27 -19.21
C THR A 85 -3.69 -22.27 -19.86
N TYR A 86 -3.66 -22.36 -21.19
CA TYR A 86 -4.46 -23.32 -21.94
C TYR A 86 -4.09 -24.78 -21.58
N ASP A 87 -2.80 -25.11 -21.53
CA ASP A 87 -2.35 -26.47 -21.16
C ASP A 87 -2.76 -26.87 -19.74
N ASN A 88 -2.82 -25.90 -18.83
CA ASN A 88 -3.25 -26.11 -17.44
C ASN A 88 -4.78 -26.19 -17.29
N SER A 89 -5.56 -26.00 -18.37
CA SER A 89 -7.02 -25.93 -18.33
C SER A 89 -7.72 -27.26 -18.68
N THR A 90 -7.02 -28.40 -18.63
CA THR A 90 -7.55 -29.72 -19.02
C THR A 90 -8.89 -30.06 -18.37
N ALA A 91 -9.04 -29.83 -17.06
CA ALA A 91 -10.28 -30.12 -16.35
C ALA A 91 -11.47 -29.28 -16.85
N LEU A 92 -11.21 -27.99 -17.16
CA LEU A 92 -12.22 -27.09 -17.71
C LEU A 92 -12.63 -27.53 -19.12
N LEU A 93 -11.67 -27.91 -19.97
CA LEU A 93 -11.95 -28.39 -21.33
C LEU A 93 -12.79 -29.66 -21.33
N GLN A 94 -12.52 -30.60 -20.42
CA GLN A 94 -13.32 -31.81 -20.22
C GLN A 94 -14.75 -31.50 -19.73
N GLU A 95 -14.89 -30.53 -18.81
CA GLU A 95 -16.21 -30.09 -18.34
C GLU A 95 -17.03 -29.44 -19.47
N MET A 96 -16.37 -28.64 -20.31
CA MET A 96 -17.00 -28.01 -21.49
C MET A 96 -17.45 -29.06 -22.50
N GLU A 97 -16.63 -30.07 -22.77
CA GLU A 97 -16.99 -31.20 -23.64
C GLU A 97 -18.19 -31.99 -23.11
N ALA A 98 -18.22 -32.28 -21.80
CA ALA A 98 -19.34 -32.98 -21.17
C ALA A 98 -20.67 -32.20 -21.20
N LYS A 99 -20.63 -30.88 -21.44
CA LYS A 99 -21.79 -29.99 -21.55
C LYS A 99 -22.17 -29.68 -23.01
N ASP A 100 -21.68 -30.45 -23.97
CA ASP A 100 -21.85 -30.23 -25.42
C ASP A 100 -21.39 -28.83 -25.88
N ASN A 101 -20.38 -28.27 -25.19
CA ASN A 101 -19.86 -26.91 -25.42
C ASN A 101 -18.34 -26.91 -25.61
N ALA A 102 -17.80 -27.95 -26.26
CA ALA A 102 -16.37 -28.17 -26.40
C ALA A 102 -15.66 -27.02 -27.13
N LEU A 103 -14.52 -26.57 -26.60
CA LEU A 103 -13.61 -25.64 -27.28
C LEU A 103 -12.65 -26.45 -28.17
N VAL A 104 -12.86 -26.40 -29.49
CA VAL A 104 -11.99 -27.08 -30.46
C VAL A 104 -11.02 -26.06 -31.06
N TRP A 105 -9.88 -25.87 -30.39
CA TRP A 105 -8.82 -24.95 -30.81
C TRP A 105 -7.50 -25.67 -31.01
N ASP A 106 -6.78 -25.35 -32.09
CA ASP A 106 -5.43 -25.87 -32.37
C ASP A 106 -4.35 -24.86 -31.91
N PRO A 107 -3.64 -25.14 -30.80
CA PRO A 107 -2.57 -24.28 -30.33
C PRO A 107 -1.22 -24.53 -31.04
N ALA A 108 -1.08 -25.62 -31.81
CA ALA A 108 0.21 -26.08 -32.33
C ALA A 108 0.98 -25.01 -33.15
N PRO A 109 0.34 -24.21 -34.02
CA PRO A 109 1.02 -23.16 -34.80
C PRO A 109 1.71 -22.09 -33.96
N TYR A 110 1.31 -21.91 -32.69
CA TYR A 110 1.81 -20.86 -31.82
C TYR A 110 2.87 -21.34 -30.82
N ARG A 111 3.10 -22.67 -30.75
CA ARG A 111 4.10 -23.28 -29.86
C ARG A 111 5.54 -22.95 -30.26
N GLN A 112 5.75 -22.69 -31.55
CA GLN A 112 7.03 -22.25 -32.09
C GLN A 112 6.80 -20.98 -32.91
N LEU A 113 7.24 -19.85 -32.38
CA LEU A 113 7.09 -18.57 -33.05
C LEU A 113 7.93 -18.54 -34.33
N ASN A 114 7.32 -18.10 -35.43
CA ASN A 114 8.00 -17.92 -36.69
C ASN A 114 8.91 -16.69 -36.60
N ALA A 115 10.23 -16.89 -36.60
CA ALA A 115 11.22 -15.83 -36.54
C ALA A 115 11.12 -14.81 -37.69
N SER A 116 10.48 -15.17 -38.80
CA SER A 116 10.28 -14.28 -39.97
C SER A 116 9.04 -13.39 -39.84
N LEU A 117 8.19 -13.60 -38.82
CA LEU A 117 6.99 -12.81 -38.57
C LEU A 117 7.15 -11.95 -37.32
N PRO A 118 6.77 -10.66 -37.35
CA PRO A 118 6.69 -9.83 -36.14
C PRO A 118 5.84 -10.51 -35.07
N GLN A 119 6.33 -10.55 -33.83
CA GLN A 119 5.65 -11.23 -32.72
C GLN A 119 4.25 -10.66 -32.47
N ASP A 120 4.08 -9.34 -32.64
CA ASP A 120 2.79 -8.66 -32.59
C ASP A 120 1.76 -9.26 -33.57
N LYS A 121 2.18 -9.56 -34.81
CA LYS A 121 1.28 -10.21 -35.78
C LYS A 121 0.92 -11.63 -35.37
N GLN A 122 1.86 -12.36 -34.78
CA GLN A 122 1.61 -13.71 -34.29
C GLN A 122 0.64 -13.72 -33.10
N LEU A 123 0.72 -12.73 -32.21
CA LEU A 123 -0.24 -12.55 -31.12
C LEU A 123 -1.65 -12.27 -31.69
N LEU A 124 -1.77 -11.36 -32.66
CA LEU A 124 -3.07 -11.06 -33.28
C LEU A 124 -3.66 -12.28 -34.01
N GLN A 125 -2.82 -13.10 -34.66
CA GLN A 125 -3.24 -14.36 -35.27
C GLN A 125 -3.74 -15.36 -34.23
N LEU A 126 -3.04 -15.50 -33.10
CA LEU A 126 -3.46 -16.34 -31.97
C LEU A 126 -4.82 -15.90 -31.46
N LEU A 127 -5.00 -14.61 -31.17
CA LEU A 127 -6.25 -14.07 -30.64
C LEU A 127 -7.42 -14.30 -31.60
N GLN A 128 -7.22 -14.07 -32.90
CA GLN A 128 -8.23 -14.35 -33.91
C GLN A 128 -8.57 -15.85 -33.99
N SER A 129 -7.55 -16.71 -33.97
CA SER A 129 -7.72 -18.17 -34.04
C SER A 129 -8.49 -18.69 -32.84
N PHE A 130 -8.12 -18.26 -31.63
CA PHE A 130 -8.82 -18.62 -30.41
C PHE A 130 -10.27 -18.11 -30.42
N ARG A 131 -10.47 -16.84 -30.78
CA ARG A 131 -11.81 -16.24 -30.89
C ARG A 131 -12.71 -16.99 -31.88
N THR A 132 -12.15 -17.50 -32.97
CA THR A 132 -12.88 -18.30 -33.97
C THR A 132 -13.21 -19.71 -33.47
N ALA A 133 -12.48 -20.22 -32.50
CA ALA A 133 -12.75 -21.52 -31.89
C ALA A 133 -13.78 -21.45 -30.74
N LEU A 134 -14.08 -20.26 -30.20
CA LEU A 134 -15.05 -20.10 -29.13
C LEU A 134 -16.44 -20.62 -29.56
N PRO A 135 -17.13 -21.36 -28.67
CA PRO A 135 -18.47 -21.85 -28.95
C PRO A 135 -19.53 -20.73 -28.85
N GLU A 136 -20.72 -20.98 -29.39
CA GLU A 136 -21.86 -20.04 -29.44
C GLU A 136 -21.55 -18.68 -30.09
N GLN A 137 -21.18 -18.70 -31.38
CA GLN A 137 -20.83 -17.48 -32.10
C GLN A 137 -22.04 -16.61 -32.49
N PRO A 138 -21.85 -15.28 -32.59
CA PRO A 138 -20.58 -14.55 -32.39
C PRO A 138 -20.31 -14.18 -30.92
N ARG A 139 -19.14 -14.56 -30.39
CA ARG A 139 -18.61 -14.01 -29.12
C ARG A 139 -17.46 -13.04 -29.36
N THR A 140 -17.37 -12.05 -28.49
CA THR A 140 -16.22 -11.13 -28.42
C THR A 140 -15.21 -11.67 -27.42
N LEU A 141 -13.93 -11.69 -27.80
CA LEU A 141 -12.82 -12.00 -26.93
C LEU A 141 -12.24 -10.70 -26.36
N VAL A 142 -12.05 -10.63 -25.04
CA VAL A 142 -11.38 -9.52 -24.36
C VAL A 142 -10.07 -10.02 -23.76
N LEU A 143 -8.95 -9.55 -24.30
CA LEU A 143 -7.63 -9.72 -23.66
C LEU A 143 -7.45 -8.59 -22.65
N ALA A 144 -7.53 -8.90 -21.36
CA ALA A 144 -7.28 -7.96 -20.28
C ALA A 144 -5.81 -8.03 -19.84
N LEU A 145 -5.08 -6.92 -19.95
CA LEU A 145 -3.67 -6.83 -19.63
C LEU A 145 -3.48 -6.06 -18.33
N LEU A 146 -3.00 -6.77 -17.31
CA LEU A 146 -2.67 -6.23 -15.98
C LEU A 146 -1.22 -6.58 -15.63
N PRO A 147 -0.23 -6.03 -16.35
CA PRO A 147 1.18 -6.33 -16.09
C PRO A 147 1.53 -5.98 -14.63
N TRP A 148 2.02 -6.95 -13.86
CA TRP A 148 2.39 -6.71 -12.45
C TRP A 148 3.62 -5.79 -12.31
N GLN A 149 4.37 -5.62 -13.40
CA GLN A 149 5.47 -4.67 -13.53
C GLN A 149 5.47 -4.08 -14.94
N VAL A 150 5.71 -2.76 -15.04
CA VAL A 150 5.91 -2.06 -16.32
C VAL A 150 7.25 -1.32 -16.25
N SER A 151 8.25 -1.83 -16.96
CA SER A 151 9.61 -1.27 -16.97
C SER A 151 9.69 0.10 -17.66
N ASP A 152 8.93 0.29 -18.73
CA ASP A 152 8.78 1.58 -19.43
C ASP A 152 7.34 1.79 -19.91
N THR A 153 6.68 2.78 -19.34
CA THR A 153 5.31 3.17 -19.70
C THR A 153 5.20 3.63 -21.15
N ARG A 154 6.24 4.28 -21.69
CA ARG A 154 6.24 4.77 -23.08
C ARG A 154 6.31 3.59 -24.05
N GLY A 155 7.22 2.65 -23.82
CA GLY A 155 7.30 1.40 -24.58
C GLY A 155 5.99 0.62 -24.56
N PHE A 156 5.31 0.54 -23.41
CA PHE A 156 4.03 -0.15 -23.33
C PHE A 156 2.94 0.54 -24.18
N THR A 157 2.90 1.87 -24.15
CA THR A 157 1.98 2.69 -24.96
C THR A 157 2.28 2.56 -26.46
N ASN A 158 3.56 2.55 -26.82
CA ASN A 158 4.00 2.32 -28.20
C ASN A 158 3.56 0.94 -28.70
N TRP A 159 3.76 -0.10 -27.89
CA TRP A 159 3.33 -1.46 -28.21
C TRP A 159 1.82 -1.56 -28.46
N LEU A 160 0.98 -0.98 -27.57
CA LEU A 160 -0.48 -0.90 -27.79
C LEU A 160 -0.82 -0.18 -29.11
N THR A 161 -0.12 0.92 -29.39
CA THR A 161 -0.29 1.68 -30.63
C THR A 161 0.13 0.86 -31.86
N ARG A 162 1.18 0.03 -31.76
CA ARG A 162 1.59 -0.88 -32.84
C ARG A 162 0.52 -1.93 -33.12
N LEU A 163 -0.07 -2.53 -32.08
CA LEU A 163 -1.18 -3.48 -32.26
C LEU A 163 -2.38 -2.83 -32.97
N LEU A 164 -2.77 -1.63 -32.56
CA LEU A 164 -3.84 -0.88 -33.22
C LEU A 164 -3.54 -0.61 -34.70
N LYS A 165 -2.30 -0.22 -35.04
CA LYS A 165 -1.86 0.01 -36.44
C LYS A 165 -1.84 -1.26 -37.27
N LEU A 166 -1.42 -2.39 -36.68
CA LEU A 166 -1.43 -3.69 -37.35
C LEU A 166 -2.85 -4.20 -37.59
N GLY A 167 -3.82 -3.71 -36.83
CA GLY A 167 -5.22 -4.04 -36.94
C GLY A 167 -5.59 -5.18 -35.99
N ILE A 168 -6.14 -4.82 -34.83
CA ILE A 168 -6.70 -5.81 -33.92
C ILE A 168 -7.92 -6.47 -34.60
N PRO A 169 -7.98 -7.81 -34.66
CA PRO A 169 -9.03 -8.52 -35.38
C PRO A 169 -10.44 -8.14 -34.91
N ALA A 170 -11.43 -8.25 -35.80
CA ALA A 170 -12.82 -8.03 -35.42
C ALA A 170 -13.22 -8.96 -34.27
N GLY A 171 -14.07 -8.47 -33.37
CA GLY A 171 -14.50 -9.18 -32.16
C GLY A 171 -13.37 -9.62 -31.21
N VAL A 172 -12.19 -9.01 -31.33
CA VAL A 172 -11.16 -9.02 -30.31
C VAL A 172 -11.04 -7.59 -29.75
N ARG A 173 -11.00 -7.48 -28.42
CA ARG A 173 -10.78 -6.23 -27.69
C ARG A 173 -9.61 -6.41 -26.74
N ILE A 174 -8.82 -5.37 -26.56
CA ILE A 174 -7.78 -5.30 -25.54
C ILE A 174 -8.26 -4.34 -24.46
N THR A 175 -8.08 -4.71 -23.21
CA THR A 175 -8.37 -3.85 -22.06
C THR A 175 -7.12 -3.62 -21.24
N VAL A 176 -6.90 -2.36 -20.89
CA VAL A 176 -5.81 -1.94 -20.01
C VAL A 176 -6.36 -1.01 -18.93
N VAL A 177 -5.61 -0.88 -17.85
CA VAL A 177 -5.90 0.04 -16.76
C VAL A 177 -4.95 1.23 -16.84
N ASP A 178 -5.48 2.43 -16.61
CA ASP A 178 -4.71 3.68 -16.53
C ASP A 178 -5.26 4.57 -15.40
N HIS A 179 -4.58 5.66 -15.07
CA HIS A 179 -4.88 6.49 -13.91
C HIS A 179 -5.57 7.79 -14.26
N VAL A 180 -6.65 8.08 -13.54
CA VAL A 180 -7.35 9.37 -13.63
C VAL A 180 -6.37 10.51 -13.35
N GLY A 181 -6.31 11.49 -14.26
CA GLY A 181 -5.53 12.71 -14.12
C GLY A 181 -4.04 12.59 -14.45
N LYS A 182 -3.54 11.41 -14.82
CA LYS A 182 -2.14 11.22 -15.24
C LYS A 182 -1.96 10.61 -16.63
N ASP A 183 -3.00 10.00 -17.20
CA ASP A 183 -3.08 9.48 -18.57
C ASP A 183 -1.78 8.86 -19.10
N TYR A 184 -1.24 7.90 -18.36
CA TYR A 184 0.06 7.29 -18.65
C TYR A 184 0.09 6.58 -20.01
N LEU A 185 -1.05 6.06 -20.45
CA LEU A 185 -1.22 5.30 -21.69
C LEU A 185 -1.99 6.10 -22.76
N LEU A 186 -1.80 7.42 -22.81
CA LEU A 186 -2.49 8.27 -23.79
C LEU A 186 -2.07 7.94 -25.22
N ILE A 187 -3.04 7.48 -26.03
CA ILE A 187 -2.86 7.18 -27.45
C ILE A 187 -3.65 8.22 -28.26
N ASN A 188 -3.04 8.75 -29.32
CA ASN A 188 -3.73 9.61 -30.29
C ASN A 188 -4.81 8.79 -31.02
N ASP A 189 -6.07 9.14 -30.82
CA ASP A 189 -7.24 8.42 -31.31
C ASP A 189 -7.65 8.80 -32.73
N ARG A 190 -7.17 9.95 -33.26
CA ARG A 190 -7.47 10.42 -34.63
C ARG A 190 -7.22 9.36 -35.72
N PRO A 191 -6.13 8.57 -35.68
CA PRO A 191 -5.89 7.51 -36.67
C PRO A 191 -6.78 6.27 -36.47
N PHE A 192 -7.50 6.18 -35.35
CA PHE A 192 -8.26 5.00 -34.92
C PHE A 192 -9.73 5.36 -34.57
N PRO A 193 -10.48 6.00 -35.48
CA PRO A 193 -11.81 6.52 -35.17
C PRO A 193 -12.75 5.40 -34.69
N GLY A 194 -13.32 5.58 -33.49
CA GLY A 194 -14.24 4.62 -32.87
C GLY A 194 -13.59 3.36 -32.27
N GLN A 195 -12.28 3.16 -32.44
CA GLN A 195 -11.59 1.96 -31.97
C GLN A 195 -11.11 2.04 -30.52
N ILE A 196 -11.02 3.24 -29.95
CA ILE A 196 -10.51 3.46 -28.59
C ILE A 196 -11.59 4.13 -27.76
N ILE A 197 -11.82 3.63 -26.55
CA ILE A 197 -12.60 4.33 -25.54
C ILE A 197 -11.81 4.41 -24.24
N SER A 198 -12.04 5.47 -23.49
CA SER A 198 -11.50 5.65 -22.14
C SER A 198 -12.62 6.11 -21.23
N PHE A 199 -12.83 5.43 -20.11
CA PHE A 199 -13.86 5.83 -19.16
C PHE A 199 -13.46 5.49 -17.72
N HIS A 200 -13.94 6.32 -16.80
CA HIS A 200 -13.87 6.09 -15.37
C HIS A 200 -15.26 5.69 -14.85
N VAL A 201 -15.33 4.68 -13.99
CA VAL A 201 -16.56 4.33 -13.28
C VAL A 201 -16.53 5.03 -11.92
N PRO A 202 -17.52 5.87 -11.59
CA PRO A 202 -17.57 6.52 -10.29
C PRO A 202 -17.95 5.51 -9.19
N LEU A 203 -16.94 5.01 -8.49
CA LEU A 203 -17.09 4.00 -7.44
C LEU A 203 -17.20 4.64 -6.05
N GLN A 204 -17.80 3.91 -5.11
CA GLN A 204 -17.92 4.32 -3.71
C GLN A 204 -17.18 3.36 -2.78
N LEU A 205 -15.92 3.08 -3.11
CA LEU A 205 -15.13 2.02 -2.46
C LEU A 205 -14.92 2.26 -0.96
N ALA A 206 -14.62 3.50 -0.54
CA ALA A 206 -14.46 3.83 0.87
C ALA A 206 -15.74 3.55 1.68
N ALA A 207 -16.91 3.94 1.14
CA ALA A 207 -18.20 3.67 1.77
C ALA A 207 -18.53 2.16 1.77
N ALA A 208 -18.18 1.44 0.71
CA ALA A 208 -18.36 -0.01 0.64
C ALA A 208 -17.50 -0.75 1.68
N ILE A 209 -16.22 -0.37 1.83
CA ILE A 209 -15.31 -0.90 2.86
C ILE A 209 -15.85 -0.58 4.26
N GLN A 210 -16.30 0.65 4.50
CA GLN A 210 -16.89 1.03 5.79
C GLN A 210 -18.12 0.18 6.13
N ARG A 211 -19.05 0.00 5.18
CA ARG A 211 -20.23 -0.85 5.36
C ARG A 211 -19.85 -2.30 5.66
N LEU A 212 -18.87 -2.83 4.93
CA LEU A 212 -18.38 -4.20 5.15
C LEU A 212 -17.71 -4.36 6.53
N ALA A 213 -16.84 -3.42 6.90
CA ALA A 213 -16.09 -3.45 8.16
C ALA A 213 -16.98 -3.24 9.40
N THR A 214 -18.15 -2.63 9.22
CA THR A 214 -19.15 -2.38 10.27
C THR A 214 -20.38 -3.27 10.17
N ALA A 215 -20.38 -4.24 9.23
CA ALA A 215 -21.46 -5.21 9.10
C ALA A 215 -21.42 -6.24 10.23
N GLY A 216 -22.59 -6.69 10.67
CA GLY A 216 -22.75 -7.67 11.74
C GLY A 216 -23.58 -7.13 12.89
N ASN A 217 -23.45 -7.73 14.08
CA ASN A 217 -24.23 -7.35 15.24
C ASN A 217 -23.81 -5.96 15.77
N PRO A 218 -24.68 -4.93 15.77
CA PRO A 218 -24.33 -3.60 16.27
C PRO A 218 -23.97 -3.56 17.76
N ASN A 219 -24.36 -4.59 18.53
CA ASN A 219 -24.02 -4.73 19.93
C ASN A 219 -22.66 -5.41 20.16
N ASP A 220 -21.99 -5.89 19.11
CA ASP A 220 -20.63 -6.39 19.21
C ASP A 220 -19.65 -5.21 19.46
N PRO A 221 -18.90 -5.23 20.57
CA PRO A 221 -17.94 -4.18 20.89
C PRO A 221 -16.88 -3.91 19.82
N GLU A 222 -16.47 -4.93 19.06
CA GLU A 222 -15.50 -4.74 17.96
C GLU A 222 -16.12 -4.01 16.77
N ILE A 223 -17.37 -4.34 16.43
CA ILE A 223 -18.11 -3.66 15.36
C ILE A 223 -18.37 -2.20 15.76
N ALA A 224 -18.79 -1.97 17.00
CA ALA A 224 -18.99 -0.64 17.55
C ALA A 224 -17.69 0.18 17.56
N TYR A 225 -16.56 -0.45 17.95
CA TYR A 225 -15.23 0.15 17.88
C TYR A 225 -14.88 0.59 16.46
N ARG A 226 -14.98 -0.31 15.46
CA ARG A 226 -14.65 0.00 14.05
C ARG A 226 -15.53 1.13 13.51
N LYS A 227 -16.83 1.12 13.82
CA LYS A 227 -17.74 2.20 13.43
C LYS A 227 -17.30 3.55 14.00
N CYS A 228 -16.98 3.61 15.30
CA CYS A 228 -16.50 4.84 15.91
C CYS A 228 -15.16 5.29 15.31
N LEU A 229 -14.27 4.34 15.00
CA LEU A 229 -12.96 4.65 14.40
C LEU A 229 -13.10 5.35 13.04
N PHE A 230 -14.00 4.88 12.17
CA PHE A 230 -14.28 5.57 10.89
C PHE A 230 -14.83 6.98 11.10
N GLU A 231 -15.78 7.15 12.02
CA GLU A 231 -16.38 8.45 12.29
C GLU A 231 -15.39 9.44 12.91
N MET A 232 -14.49 8.97 13.78
CA MET A 232 -13.41 9.79 14.32
C MET A 232 -12.38 10.15 13.24
N GLY A 233 -12.06 9.23 12.31
CA GLY A 233 -11.20 9.51 11.17
C GLY A 233 -11.77 10.61 10.26
N ASN A 234 -13.08 10.54 9.96
CA ASN A 234 -13.78 11.59 9.22
C ASN A 234 -13.73 12.93 9.97
N ALA A 235 -14.03 12.93 11.28
CA ALA A 235 -13.96 14.13 12.10
C ALA A 235 -12.55 14.73 12.16
N ALA A 236 -11.50 13.90 12.23
CA ALA A 236 -10.12 14.34 12.19
C ALA A 236 -9.76 14.99 10.84
N LYS A 237 -10.21 14.41 9.72
CA LYS A 237 -10.05 14.98 8.37
C LYS A 237 -10.73 16.35 8.25
N ASP A 238 -11.93 16.46 8.81
CA ASP A 238 -12.72 17.70 8.83
C ASP A 238 -12.20 18.73 9.86
N LYS A 239 -11.14 18.40 10.62
CA LYS A 239 -10.60 19.18 11.75
C LYS A 239 -11.66 19.49 12.84
N ASP A 240 -12.72 18.69 12.95
CA ASP A 240 -13.80 18.85 13.94
C ASP A 240 -13.50 18.06 15.22
N ILE A 241 -12.83 18.73 16.16
CA ILE A 241 -12.45 18.14 17.45
C ILE A 241 -13.66 17.77 18.33
N LYS A 242 -14.78 18.49 18.23
CA LYS A 242 -15.98 18.20 19.04
C LYS A 242 -16.62 16.89 18.59
N ARG A 243 -16.75 16.70 17.28
CA ARG A 243 -17.25 15.45 16.70
C ARG A 243 -16.29 14.30 16.98
N LEU A 244 -14.98 14.54 16.92
CA LEU A 244 -13.97 13.54 17.29
C LEU A 244 -14.17 13.09 18.74
N HIS A 245 -14.33 14.02 19.68
CA HIS A 245 -14.58 13.67 21.08
C HIS A 245 -15.87 12.89 21.28
N TYR A 246 -16.95 13.32 20.63
CA TYR A 246 -18.23 12.63 20.70
C TYR A 246 -18.11 11.14 20.31
N TRP A 247 -17.44 10.85 19.19
CA TRP A 247 -17.24 9.46 18.76
C TRP A 247 -16.18 8.73 19.60
N GLY A 248 -15.17 9.43 20.09
CA GLY A 248 -14.18 8.88 21.01
C GLY A 248 -14.79 8.40 22.32
N GLU A 249 -15.67 9.17 22.95
CA GLU A 249 -16.37 8.71 24.17
C GLU A 249 -17.22 7.48 23.90
N ARG A 250 -17.96 7.47 22.80
CA ARG A 250 -18.79 6.31 22.42
C ARG A 250 -17.96 5.06 22.16
N MET A 251 -16.76 5.22 21.57
CA MET A 251 -15.81 4.14 21.39
C MET A 251 -15.37 3.56 22.75
N LEU A 252 -15.03 4.43 23.70
CA LEU A 252 -14.65 4.01 25.05
C LEU A 252 -15.80 3.31 25.77
N GLU A 253 -17.02 3.85 25.71
CA GLU A 253 -18.20 3.23 26.33
C GLU A 253 -18.49 1.84 25.76
N ALA A 254 -18.45 1.69 24.43
CA ALA A 254 -18.72 0.41 23.78
C ALA A 254 -17.67 -0.65 24.15
N THR A 255 -16.39 -0.26 24.13
CA THR A 255 -15.27 -1.19 24.38
C THR A 255 -15.12 -1.52 25.86
N GLN A 256 -15.44 -0.58 26.78
CA GLN A 256 -15.47 -0.84 28.22
C GLN A 256 -16.50 -1.93 28.60
N ARG A 257 -17.70 -1.88 28.00
CA ARG A 257 -18.78 -2.85 28.28
C ARG A 257 -18.41 -4.29 27.90
N SER A 258 -17.43 -4.48 27.02
CA SER A 258 -16.97 -5.80 26.60
C SER A 258 -16.23 -6.58 27.70
N GLY A 259 -15.67 -5.90 28.70
CA GLY A 259 -14.75 -6.49 29.66
C GLY A 259 -13.37 -6.88 29.09
N ASN A 260 -13.16 -6.77 27.77
CA ASN A 260 -11.89 -7.05 27.11
C ASN A 260 -10.92 -5.88 27.30
N LYS A 261 -9.90 -6.08 28.14
CA LYS A 261 -8.89 -5.06 28.45
C LYS A 261 -8.05 -4.67 27.24
N GLY A 262 -7.66 -5.63 26.39
CA GLY A 262 -6.91 -5.34 25.16
C GLY A 262 -7.70 -4.45 24.20
N LEU A 263 -8.98 -4.74 23.98
CA LEU A 263 -9.85 -3.91 23.15
C LEU A 263 -10.06 -2.51 23.77
N PHE A 264 -10.25 -2.42 25.09
CA PHE A 264 -10.43 -1.14 25.77
C PHE A 264 -9.15 -0.28 25.77
N ALA A 265 -7.97 -0.89 25.91
CA ALA A 265 -6.69 -0.19 25.76
C ALA A 265 -6.48 0.29 24.31
N THR A 266 -6.82 -0.56 23.33
CA THR A 266 -6.78 -0.20 21.89
C THR A 266 -7.66 1.03 21.60
N ALA A 267 -8.86 1.11 22.18
CA ALA A 267 -9.74 2.26 22.03
C ALA A 267 -9.13 3.56 22.56
N HIS A 268 -8.52 3.52 23.76
CA HIS A 268 -7.83 4.68 24.32
C HIS A 268 -6.64 5.12 23.45
N LEU A 269 -5.83 4.17 22.96
CA LEU A 269 -4.68 4.48 22.12
C LEU A 269 -5.11 5.04 20.75
N SER A 270 -6.15 4.49 20.13
CA SER A 270 -6.65 4.97 18.85
C SER A 270 -7.19 6.40 18.96
N TYR A 271 -7.92 6.67 20.05
CA TYR A 271 -8.43 8.01 20.35
C TYR A 271 -7.30 9.00 20.62
N ALA A 272 -6.32 8.64 21.46
CA ALA A 272 -5.14 9.47 21.70
C ALA A 272 -4.34 9.71 20.40
N GLY A 273 -4.20 8.66 19.59
CA GLY A 273 -3.58 8.67 18.25
C GLY A 273 -4.14 9.77 17.36
N MET A 274 -5.46 9.85 17.25
CA MET A 274 -6.13 10.88 16.45
C MET A 274 -6.03 12.28 17.08
N LEU A 275 -5.99 12.38 18.40
CA LEU A 275 -5.80 13.67 19.10
C LEU A 275 -4.40 14.26 18.94
N PHE A 276 -3.39 13.49 18.51
CA PHE A 276 -2.08 14.06 18.17
C PHE A 276 -2.16 15.10 17.05
N ASN A 277 -3.15 14.99 16.15
CA ASN A 277 -3.42 16.01 15.12
C ASN A 277 -3.85 17.36 15.72
N PHE A 278 -4.22 17.39 17.00
CA PHE A 278 -4.70 18.57 17.72
C PHE A 278 -3.74 19.05 18.82
N LYS A 279 -2.53 18.47 18.95
CA LYS A 279 -1.30 18.81 19.74
C LYS A 279 -1.40 19.38 21.18
N ARG A 280 -2.56 19.79 21.66
CA ARG A 280 -2.81 20.51 22.92
C ARG A 280 -4.11 20.07 23.59
N ASP A 281 -4.74 19.00 23.10
CA ASP A 281 -5.97 18.51 23.70
C ASP A 281 -5.71 17.98 25.13
N PRO A 282 -6.43 18.47 26.15
CA PRO A 282 -6.19 18.09 27.55
C PRO A 282 -6.57 16.63 27.84
N LYS A 283 -7.33 15.98 26.97
CA LYS A 283 -7.75 14.58 27.12
C LYS A 283 -6.65 13.60 26.74
N LEU A 284 -5.73 14.00 25.85
CA LEU A 284 -4.65 13.16 25.36
C LEU A 284 -3.82 12.51 26.50
N PRO A 285 -3.26 13.26 27.48
CA PRO A 285 -2.51 12.64 28.58
C PRO A 285 -3.37 11.68 29.43
N GLN A 286 -4.66 11.99 29.63
CA GLN A 286 -5.57 11.12 30.39
C GLN A 286 -5.83 9.80 29.66
N LEU A 287 -6.00 9.85 28.34
CA LEU A 287 -6.20 8.66 27.51
C LEU A 287 -4.96 7.77 27.54
N LEU A 288 -3.77 8.36 27.38
CA LEU A 288 -2.52 7.60 27.39
C LEU A 288 -2.25 6.97 28.77
N GLU A 289 -2.51 7.69 29.87
CA GLU A 289 -2.33 7.14 31.22
C GLU A 289 -3.28 5.95 31.45
N LYS A 290 -4.56 6.09 31.07
CA LYS A 290 -5.54 5.01 31.17
C LYS A 290 -5.16 3.82 30.29
N ALA A 291 -4.75 4.04 29.04
CA ALA A 291 -4.29 3.00 28.13
C ALA A 291 -3.15 2.17 28.76
N THR A 292 -2.11 2.85 29.26
CA THR A 292 -0.97 2.20 29.93
C THR A 292 -1.43 1.36 31.12
N ARG A 293 -2.33 1.90 31.95
CA ARG A 293 -2.85 1.19 33.13
C ARG A 293 -3.63 -0.06 32.75
N ILE A 294 -4.54 0.06 31.78
CA ILE A 294 -5.37 -1.04 31.30
C ILE A 294 -4.51 -2.13 30.66
N ALA A 295 -3.55 -1.75 29.80
CA ALA A 295 -2.64 -2.68 29.16
C ALA A 295 -1.77 -3.44 30.19
N LYS A 296 -1.21 -2.75 31.19
CA LYS A 296 -0.49 -3.39 32.31
C LYS A 296 -1.36 -4.39 33.06
N GLN A 297 -2.59 -4.01 33.39
CA GLN A 297 -3.54 -4.90 34.06
C GLN A 297 -3.96 -6.08 33.19
N GLY A 298 -4.05 -5.92 31.88
CA GLY A 298 -4.36 -6.99 30.93
C GLY A 298 -3.25 -8.02 30.86
N LEU A 299 -2.01 -7.55 30.74
CA LEU A 299 -0.82 -8.39 30.73
C LEU A 299 -0.67 -9.19 32.03
N GLN A 300 -0.92 -8.57 33.19
CA GLN A 300 -0.92 -9.25 34.49
C GLN A 300 -1.99 -10.34 34.60
N THR A 301 -3.11 -10.19 33.89
CA THR A 301 -4.18 -11.20 33.84
C THR A 301 -4.02 -12.21 32.70
N GLY A 302 -2.88 -12.23 32.01
CA GLY A 302 -2.54 -13.22 30.99
C GLY A 302 -2.88 -12.84 29.55
N ASP A 303 -3.41 -11.64 29.29
CA ASP A 303 -3.68 -11.18 27.93
C ASP A 303 -2.39 -10.69 27.26
N GLN A 304 -1.76 -11.56 26.46
CA GLN A 304 -0.51 -11.26 25.76
C GLN A 304 -0.69 -10.18 24.67
N ALA A 305 -1.90 -9.96 24.15
CA ALA A 305 -2.14 -8.89 23.20
C ALA A 305 -1.91 -7.51 23.83
N CYS A 306 -2.02 -7.39 25.17
CA CYS A 306 -1.74 -6.15 25.88
C CYS A 306 -0.25 -5.77 25.90
N LEU A 307 0.67 -6.68 25.59
CA LEU A 307 2.11 -6.37 25.53
C LEU A 307 2.44 -5.34 24.44
N SER A 308 1.94 -5.58 23.22
CA SER A 308 2.15 -4.65 22.09
C SER A 308 1.49 -3.30 22.35
N LEU A 309 0.31 -3.29 22.99
CA LEU A 309 -0.39 -2.07 23.38
C LEU A 309 0.39 -1.29 24.44
N LEU A 310 1.03 -1.96 25.40
CA LEU A 310 1.85 -1.31 26.42
C LEU A 310 3.10 -0.67 25.81
N ILE A 311 3.78 -1.38 24.89
CA ILE A 311 4.91 -0.85 24.13
C ILE A 311 4.46 0.40 23.35
N GLN A 312 3.33 0.32 22.63
CA GLN A 312 2.78 1.46 21.88
C GLN A 312 2.42 2.65 22.79
N ALA A 313 1.86 2.37 23.97
CA ALA A 313 1.49 3.40 24.94
C ALA A 313 2.71 4.20 25.44
N TYR A 314 3.83 3.54 25.72
CA TYR A 314 5.09 4.22 26.08
C TYR A 314 5.61 5.10 24.94
N GLY A 315 5.56 4.62 23.70
CA GLY A 315 5.93 5.44 22.55
C GLY A 315 5.05 6.68 22.38
N TYR A 316 3.73 6.56 22.58
CA TYR A 316 2.83 7.72 22.56
C TYR A 316 3.09 8.68 23.72
N GLN A 317 3.41 8.20 24.92
CA GLN A 317 3.81 9.06 26.04
C GLN A 317 5.10 9.85 25.71
N GLY A 318 6.10 9.18 25.12
CA GLY A 318 7.33 9.82 24.64
C GLY A 318 7.07 10.89 23.58
N ALA A 319 6.28 10.54 22.55
CA ALA A 319 5.90 11.47 21.49
C ALA A 319 5.12 12.68 22.02
N TYR A 320 4.19 12.47 22.96
CA TYR A 320 3.45 13.56 23.59
C TYR A 320 4.37 14.47 24.41
N ALA A 321 5.26 13.90 25.24
CA ALA A 321 6.23 14.68 25.99
C ALA A 321 7.15 15.49 25.06
N GLN A 322 7.59 14.90 23.94
CA GLN A 322 8.42 15.57 22.93
C GLN A 322 7.69 16.74 22.28
N ILE A 323 6.42 16.57 21.87
CA ILE A 323 5.58 17.65 21.30
C ILE A 323 5.41 18.80 22.31
N ARG A 324 5.31 18.48 23.61
CA ARG A 324 5.25 19.45 24.69
C ARG A 324 6.62 20.04 25.07
N ARG A 325 7.68 19.68 24.34
CA ARG A 325 9.08 20.09 24.58
C ARG A 325 9.65 19.65 25.94
N ASN A 326 9.04 18.65 26.56
CA ASN A 326 9.51 18.01 27.78
C ASN A 326 10.49 16.90 27.41
N TYR A 327 11.67 17.27 26.92
CA TYR A 327 12.61 16.34 26.29
C TYR A 327 13.19 15.29 27.25
N GLY A 328 13.48 15.64 28.51
CA GLY A 328 13.94 14.68 29.52
C GLY A 328 12.93 13.54 29.73
N PRO A 329 11.68 13.84 30.11
CA PRO A 329 10.62 12.83 30.20
C PRO A 329 10.38 12.05 28.90
N ALA A 330 10.49 12.71 27.74
CA ALA A 330 10.35 12.03 26.44
C ALA A 330 11.42 10.95 26.24
N ILE A 331 12.69 11.27 26.54
CA ILE A 331 13.79 10.30 26.50
C ILE A 331 13.47 9.10 27.40
N GLU A 332 13.07 9.33 28.65
CA GLU A 332 12.75 8.24 29.58
C GLU A 332 11.63 7.33 29.09
N TRP A 333 10.58 7.89 28.48
CA TRP A 333 9.50 7.09 27.90
C TRP A 333 9.96 6.23 26.72
N PHE A 334 10.78 6.78 25.83
CA PHE A 334 11.36 6.01 24.72
C PHE A 334 12.30 4.91 25.22
N LEU A 335 13.07 5.15 26.28
CA LEU A 335 13.91 4.13 26.91
C LEU A 335 13.07 3.01 27.54
N GLN A 336 11.96 3.34 28.20
CA GLN A 336 11.03 2.34 28.73
C GLN A 336 10.38 1.51 27.61
N GLN A 337 10.02 2.14 26.50
CA GLN A 337 9.52 1.46 25.32
C GLN A 337 10.58 0.50 24.74
N ALA A 338 11.81 0.99 24.59
CA ALA A 338 12.92 0.24 24.02
C ALA A 338 13.25 -1.00 24.85
N ALA A 339 13.42 -0.84 26.16
CA ALA A 339 13.73 -1.92 27.09
C ALA A 339 12.64 -3.01 27.11
N LEU A 340 11.37 -2.61 27.13
CA LEU A 340 10.26 -3.57 27.12
C LEU A 340 10.18 -4.32 25.77
N ALA A 341 10.35 -3.62 24.65
CA ALA A 341 10.37 -4.24 23.34
C ALA A 341 11.54 -5.23 23.18
N GLU A 342 12.73 -4.85 23.64
CA GLU A 342 13.94 -5.68 23.60
C GLU A 342 13.80 -6.94 24.45
N GLN A 343 13.30 -6.80 25.69
CA GLN A 343 13.04 -7.93 26.59
C GLN A 343 12.14 -9.00 25.94
N HIS A 344 11.21 -8.59 25.09
CA HIS A 344 10.25 -9.46 24.43
C HIS A 344 10.56 -9.71 22.94
N GLN A 345 11.79 -9.44 22.49
CA GLN A 345 12.26 -9.71 21.13
C GLN A 345 11.50 -8.97 20.00
N PHE A 346 10.88 -7.83 20.31
CA PHE A 346 10.36 -6.89 19.30
C PHE A 346 11.48 -5.99 18.79
N LEU A 347 12.51 -6.58 18.17
CA LEU A 347 13.79 -5.91 17.87
C LEU A 347 13.62 -4.67 16.97
N ALA A 348 12.76 -4.73 15.95
CA ALA A 348 12.51 -3.58 15.07
C ALA A 348 11.92 -2.37 15.84
N GLN A 349 10.98 -2.63 16.75
CA GLN A 349 10.38 -1.60 17.60
C GLN A 349 11.37 -1.12 18.67
N ALA A 350 12.16 -2.03 19.26
CA ALA A 350 13.18 -1.70 20.25
C ALA A 350 14.21 -0.74 19.66
N VAL A 351 14.79 -1.08 18.50
CA VAL A 351 15.76 -0.23 17.79
C VAL A 351 15.16 1.12 17.39
N THR A 352 13.90 1.15 16.95
CA THR A 352 13.24 2.43 16.63
C THR A 352 13.10 3.31 17.86
N SER A 353 12.76 2.72 19.01
CA SER A 353 12.61 3.45 20.28
C SER A 353 13.96 3.93 20.83
N TRP A 354 14.98 3.08 20.75
CA TRP A 354 16.37 3.43 21.04
C TRP A 354 16.84 4.59 20.15
N TYR A 355 16.57 4.54 18.85
CA TYR A 355 16.91 5.60 17.91
C TYR A 355 16.25 6.94 18.29
N GLN A 356 14.96 6.93 18.65
CA GLN A 356 14.26 8.13 19.12
C GLN A 356 14.91 8.73 20.37
N ALA A 357 15.26 7.89 21.35
CA ALA A 357 15.96 8.34 22.57
C ALA A 357 17.34 8.93 22.25
N VAL A 358 18.15 8.22 21.44
CA VAL A 358 19.51 8.64 21.06
C VAL A 358 19.51 9.96 20.30
N GLU A 359 18.64 10.12 19.30
CA GLU A 359 18.57 11.33 18.51
C GLU A 359 18.11 12.53 19.35
N LEU A 360 17.18 12.31 20.29
CA LEU A 360 16.73 13.36 21.19
C LEU A 360 17.83 13.74 22.19
N SER A 361 18.53 12.76 22.76
CA SER A 361 19.70 12.99 23.63
C SER A 361 20.83 13.69 22.91
N ARG A 362 21.13 13.36 21.65
CA ARG A 362 22.16 14.06 20.85
C ARG A 362 21.98 15.58 20.89
N ARG A 363 20.72 16.03 20.80
CA ARG A 363 20.35 17.45 20.69
C ARG A 363 20.05 18.12 22.03
N LYS A 364 19.58 17.36 23.03
CA LYS A 364 18.97 17.91 24.26
C LYS A 364 19.58 17.39 25.57
N ASP A 365 20.35 16.30 25.51
CA ASP A 365 21.04 15.70 26.65
C ASP A 365 22.32 14.98 26.18
N SER A 366 23.28 15.76 25.71
CA SER A 366 24.50 15.24 25.09
C SER A 366 25.35 14.42 26.07
N SER A 367 25.14 14.57 27.38
CA SER A 367 25.85 13.83 28.42
C SER A 367 25.58 12.32 28.35
N ARG A 368 24.36 11.93 27.97
CA ARG A 368 23.94 10.52 27.87
C ARG A 368 24.07 9.95 26.47
N TYR A 369 24.32 10.80 25.46
CA TYR A 369 24.26 10.44 24.06
C TYR A 369 25.09 9.19 23.72
N HIS A 370 26.38 9.16 24.10
CA HIS A 370 27.26 8.04 23.76
C HIS A 370 26.88 6.75 24.49
N THR A 371 26.47 6.83 25.75
CA THR A 371 26.00 5.67 26.52
C THR A 371 24.74 5.05 25.91
N LEU A 372 23.78 5.89 25.51
CA LEU A 372 22.55 5.42 24.87
C LEU A 372 22.82 4.89 23.45
N LEU A 373 23.74 5.50 22.71
CA LEU A 373 24.14 5.04 21.38
C LEU A 373 24.76 3.64 21.44
N GLU A 374 25.61 3.36 22.42
CA GLU A 374 26.18 2.03 22.63
C GLU A 374 25.10 0.98 22.94
N GLN A 375 24.13 1.32 23.80
CA GLN A 375 23.00 0.43 24.12
C GLN A 375 22.12 0.16 22.88
N ALA A 376 21.80 1.22 22.13
CA ALA A 376 21.05 1.14 20.90
C ALA A 376 21.73 0.27 19.84
N TYR A 377 23.07 0.37 19.71
CA TYR A 377 23.87 -0.50 18.85
C TYR A 377 23.78 -1.96 19.31
N LYS A 378 23.97 -2.24 20.61
CA LYS A 378 23.92 -3.60 21.14
C LYS A 378 22.56 -4.27 20.93
N CYS A 379 21.47 -3.51 21.06
CA CYS A 379 20.11 -4.01 20.85
C CYS A 379 19.90 -4.61 19.44
N GLY A 380 20.52 -4.04 18.40
CA GLY A 380 20.36 -4.55 17.04
C GLY A 380 21.40 -5.59 16.61
N ILE A 381 22.33 -6.00 17.48
CA ILE A 381 23.28 -7.08 17.18
C ILE A 381 22.59 -8.36 16.72
N PRO A 382 21.50 -8.84 17.38
CA PRO A 382 20.82 -10.08 17.00
C PRO A 382 20.01 -10.00 15.70
N MET A 383 19.82 -8.81 15.12
CA MET A 383 19.00 -8.64 13.91
C MET A 383 19.65 -9.29 12.68
N THR A 384 18.81 -9.86 11.81
CA THR A 384 19.21 -10.39 10.50
C THR A 384 19.52 -9.26 9.51
N ASP A 385 20.16 -9.59 8.39
CA ASP A 385 20.51 -8.62 7.36
C ASP A 385 19.29 -7.94 6.74
N ASP A 386 18.22 -8.72 6.52
CA ASP A 386 16.95 -8.22 5.98
C ASP A 386 16.28 -7.23 6.95
N GLU A 387 16.28 -7.54 8.25
CA GLU A 387 15.77 -6.65 9.29
C GLU A 387 16.61 -5.37 9.41
N ILE A 388 17.94 -5.46 9.23
CA ILE A 388 18.81 -4.30 9.23
C ILE A 388 18.56 -3.41 8.02
N SER A 389 18.43 -3.99 6.83
CA SER A 389 18.20 -3.25 5.59
C SER A 389 16.92 -2.42 5.62
N SER A 390 15.89 -2.92 6.31
CA SER A 390 14.56 -2.31 6.38
C SER A 390 14.34 -1.41 7.60
N SER A 391 15.21 -1.43 8.61
CA SER A 391 15.04 -0.70 9.87
C SER A 391 15.81 0.63 9.95
N VAL A 392 15.82 1.26 11.12
CA VAL A 392 16.66 2.44 11.43
C VAL A 392 17.98 2.04 12.11
N TYR A 393 18.24 0.74 12.28
CA TYR A 393 19.46 0.24 12.91
C TYR A 393 20.72 0.69 12.16
N SER A 394 20.67 0.72 10.83
CA SER A 394 21.78 1.16 9.99
C SER A 394 22.26 2.58 10.32
N PHE A 395 21.36 3.46 10.78
CA PHE A 395 21.70 4.81 11.22
C PHE A 395 22.46 4.79 12.55
N LEU A 396 22.01 3.97 13.50
CA LEU A 396 22.69 3.78 14.78
C LEU A 396 24.05 3.13 14.61
N ALA A 397 24.18 2.14 13.72
CA ALA A 397 25.43 1.49 13.39
C ALA A 397 26.42 2.46 12.75
N ALA A 398 25.96 3.34 11.84
CA ALA A 398 26.79 4.40 11.26
C ALA A 398 27.25 5.41 12.33
N ASP A 399 26.33 5.90 13.15
CA ASP A 399 26.66 6.86 14.20
C ASP A 399 27.62 6.24 15.25
N TYR A 400 27.47 4.95 15.57
CA TYR A 400 28.36 4.24 16.51
C TYR A 400 29.71 3.86 15.89
N TYR A 401 29.76 3.61 14.58
CA TYR A 401 31.01 3.47 13.83
C TYR A 401 31.88 4.73 13.99
N ASP A 402 31.30 5.91 13.78
CA ASP A 402 32.05 7.17 13.86
C ASP A 402 32.58 7.44 15.28
N TYR A 403 31.78 7.08 16.29
CA TYR A 403 32.22 7.08 17.67
C TYR A 403 33.38 6.11 17.92
N ALA A 404 33.27 4.85 17.49
CA ALA A 404 34.30 3.84 17.66
C ALA A 404 35.61 4.21 16.93
N TYR A 405 35.49 4.80 15.73
CA TYR A 405 36.62 5.31 14.95
C TYR A 405 37.34 6.45 15.69
N THR A 406 36.58 7.43 16.18
CA THR A 406 37.13 8.57 16.95
C THR A 406 37.82 8.10 18.22
N ASN A 407 37.31 7.06 18.87
CA ASN A 407 37.86 6.48 20.10
C ASN A 407 38.88 5.35 19.86
N LYS A 408 39.36 5.17 18.62
CA LYS A 408 40.41 4.20 18.26
C LYS A 408 40.07 2.74 18.61
N GLN A 409 38.79 2.37 18.54
CA GLN A 409 38.31 1.00 18.77
C GLN A 409 38.38 0.16 17.49
N SER A 410 39.60 -0.13 17.03
CA SER A 410 39.87 -0.70 15.69
C SER A 410 39.11 -2.00 15.37
N THR A 411 38.98 -2.90 16.34
CA THR A 411 38.25 -4.17 16.16
C THR A 411 36.77 -3.93 15.87
N LEU A 412 36.12 -3.09 16.69
CA LEU A 412 34.71 -2.77 16.54
C LEU A 412 34.42 -2.01 15.24
N VAL A 413 35.32 -1.10 14.85
CA VAL A 413 35.26 -0.41 13.56
C VAL A 413 35.26 -1.42 12.40
N SER A 414 36.14 -2.42 12.47
CA SER A 414 36.23 -3.48 11.45
C SER A 414 34.96 -4.34 11.39
N GLU A 415 34.43 -4.74 12.55
CA GLU A 415 33.21 -5.56 12.64
C GLU A 415 31.99 -4.84 12.05
N ILE A 416 31.82 -3.56 12.38
CA ILE A 416 30.72 -2.75 11.83
C ILE A 416 30.91 -2.56 10.32
N ASP A 417 32.11 -2.23 9.86
CA ASP A 417 32.38 -2.04 8.43
C ASP A 417 32.10 -3.30 7.60
N GLU A 418 32.56 -4.46 8.08
CA GLU A 418 32.35 -5.75 7.40
C GLU A 418 30.86 -6.08 7.30
N ARG A 419 30.12 -5.95 8.42
CA ARG A 419 28.68 -6.22 8.44
C ARG A 419 27.92 -5.27 7.52
N MET A 420 28.22 -3.98 7.56
CA MET A 420 27.52 -2.98 6.75
C MET A 420 27.87 -3.09 5.25
N ARG A 421 29.11 -3.43 4.89
CA ARG A 421 29.51 -3.72 3.51
C ARG A 421 28.80 -4.92 2.92
N ARG A 422 28.57 -5.97 3.73
CA ARG A 422 27.84 -7.16 3.30
C ARG A 422 26.39 -6.83 2.93
N ILE A 423 25.75 -5.90 3.65
CA ILE A 423 24.33 -5.56 3.48
C ILE A 423 24.13 -4.48 2.40
N PHE A 424 24.93 -3.41 2.42
CA PHE A 424 24.72 -2.22 1.57
C PHE A 424 25.83 -2.00 0.53
N GLY A 425 26.82 -2.90 0.45
CA GLY A 425 27.93 -2.81 -0.49
C GLY A 425 29.09 -1.91 -0.04
N LYS A 426 30.09 -1.74 -0.91
CA LYS A 426 31.36 -1.06 -0.57
C LYS A 426 31.19 0.41 -0.15
N ASN A 427 30.14 1.07 -0.63
CA ASN A 427 29.83 2.48 -0.35
C ASN A 427 28.68 2.63 0.67
N TRP A 428 28.54 1.66 1.59
CA TRP A 428 27.41 1.59 2.51
C TRP A 428 27.12 2.89 3.26
N LYS A 429 28.14 3.69 3.61
CA LYS A 429 27.94 4.98 4.30
C LYS A 429 27.08 5.95 3.50
N GLU A 430 27.34 6.08 2.19
CA GLU A 430 26.59 6.97 1.30
C GLU A 430 25.14 6.48 1.13
N GLU A 431 24.95 5.16 1.01
CA GLU A 431 23.63 4.55 0.90
C GLU A 431 22.81 4.74 2.19
N VAL A 432 23.44 4.53 3.35
CA VAL A 432 22.81 4.77 4.66
C VAL A 432 22.45 6.24 4.84
N ASP A 433 23.29 7.18 4.41
CA ASP A 433 22.99 8.61 4.45
C ASP A 433 21.81 9.01 3.55
N LYS A 434 21.74 8.44 2.34
CA LYS A 434 20.58 8.62 1.45
C LYS A 434 19.30 8.10 2.11
N LEU A 435 19.36 6.90 2.70
CA LEU A 435 18.24 6.30 3.43
C LEU A 435 17.83 7.15 4.64
N LYS A 436 18.80 7.70 5.39
CA LYS A 436 18.54 8.56 6.56
C LYS A 436 17.82 9.83 6.14
N LYS A 437 18.26 10.50 5.07
CA LYS A 437 17.59 11.70 4.54
C LYS A 437 16.16 11.41 4.08
N SER A 438 15.94 10.28 3.42
CA SER A 438 14.59 9.85 2.99
C SER A 438 13.68 9.52 4.18
N LYS A 439 14.16 8.73 5.15
CA LYS A 439 13.37 8.29 6.31
C LYS A 439 13.13 9.37 7.37
N VAL A 440 14.06 10.30 7.60
CA VAL A 440 13.86 11.42 8.56
C VAL A 440 12.69 12.30 8.12
N LYS A 441 12.48 12.48 6.81
CA LYS A 441 11.31 13.16 6.26
C LYS A 441 9.99 12.45 6.59
N SER A 442 10.01 11.12 6.70
CA SER A 442 8.85 10.28 7.04
C SER A 442 8.62 10.12 8.55
N LEU A 443 9.68 10.04 9.36
CA LEU A 443 9.60 9.80 10.81
C LEU A 443 9.29 11.06 11.63
N MET A 444 9.53 12.26 11.08
CA MET A 444 9.20 13.54 11.73
C MET A 444 7.82 14.09 11.38
N GLN A 445 7.07 13.42 10.49
CA GLN A 445 5.67 13.72 10.23
C GLN A 445 4.78 12.70 10.98
N PRO A 446 4.24 13.00 12.18
CA PRO A 446 2.84 12.65 12.38
C PRO A 446 2.10 13.28 11.20
N GLN A 447 1.18 12.57 10.54
CA GLN A 447 0.40 13.10 9.41
C GLN A 447 -0.21 14.48 9.74
N LEU A 448 0.55 15.52 9.46
CA LEU A 448 0.26 16.91 9.76
C LEU A 448 0.39 17.57 8.40
N SER A 449 -0.74 18.05 7.89
CA SER A 449 -0.79 18.91 6.72
C SER A 449 0.24 20.03 6.87
N GLU A 450 1.20 20.07 5.95
CA GLU A 450 2.20 21.12 5.81
C GLU A 450 1.51 22.43 5.42
N GLU A 451 1.12 23.24 6.39
CA GLU A 451 0.97 24.69 6.23
C GLU A 451 1.41 25.31 7.57
N GLU A 452 2.15 26.43 7.51
CA GLU A 452 2.76 27.19 8.62
C GLU A 452 4.23 26.90 8.96
N GLU A 453 5.11 26.90 7.95
CA GLU A 453 6.50 27.40 8.11
C GLU A 453 6.89 28.34 6.95
N GLU A 454 6.00 29.26 6.57
CA GLU A 454 6.32 30.43 5.74
C GLU A 454 5.56 31.66 6.26
N ASN A 455 5.82 32.08 7.50
CA ASN A 455 5.49 33.46 7.88
C ASN A 455 6.26 33.98 9.12
N THR A 456 7.57 33.78 9.17
CA THR A 456 8.44 34.54 10.08
C THR A 456 9.72 34.89 9.35
N GLY A 457 9.63 35.82 8.40
CA GLY A 457 10.76 36.17 7.54
C GLY A 457 10.62 37.47 6.78
N GLU A 458 9.91 38.48 7.29
CA GLU A 458 10.03 39.85 6.78
C GLU A 458 10.38 40.82 7.92
N THR A 459 11.70 40.99 8.04
CA THR A 459 12.44 42.21 8.34
C THR A 459 11.64 43.45 8.73
N ALA A 460 11.78 43.83 10.01
CA ALA A 460 11.64 45.21 10.45
C ALA A 460 12.80 46.04 9.90
N ASP A 461 12.51 46.90 8.92
CA ASP A 461 13.35 48.05 8.59
C ASP A 461 12.48 49.31 8.65
N ALA A 462 12.68 50.10 9.69
CA ALA A 462 12.30 51.50 9.71
C ALA A 462 13.51 52.32 9.25
N PRO A 463 13.29 53.37 8.46
CA PRO A 463 13.90 54.62 8.87
C PRO A 463 13.02 55.87 8.67
N ALA A 464 13.11 56.71 9.70
CA ALA A 464 13.29 58.16 9.66
C ALA A 464 12.24 59.05 8.98
N GLN A 465 11.45 59.70 9.84
CA GLN A 465 10.92 61.05 9.61
C GLN A 465 12.02 62.03 9.18
N LYS A 466 11.72 62.89 8.20
CA LYS A 466 12.13 64.30 8.20
C LYS A 466 11.23 65.12 7.24
N ARG A 467 10.47 66.02 7.87
CA ARG A 467 9.86 67.28 7.40
C ARG A 467 8.92 67.25 6.19
#